data_AF-A0A3A9C1A8-F1
#
_entry.id   AF-A0A3A9C1A8-F1
#
_cell.length_a   1.000
_cell.length_b   1.000
_cell.length_c   1.000
_cell.angle_alpha   90.00
_cell.angle_beta   90.00
_cell.angle_gamma   90.00
#
_symmetry.space_group_name_H-M   'P 1'
#
loop_
_entity.id
_entity.type
_entity.pdbx_description
1 polymer ?
#
loop_
_entity_poly.entity_id
_entity_poly.type
_entity_poly.pdbx_seq_one_letter_code
_entity_poly.pdbx_strand_id
1 'polypeptide(L)'
;MAWCPKCRNEYREGIEECADCHVPLVEELPPEEEDSGNEFDGGFEDWVKAHPEMLQKIKESQEEKNVAEEGTPGIENRKLQVYRSSAQRAEEFKSSAWTLLIVGVAGLATMILIMLGIIPIHFAANVKYLSYGVMSALFAAFIVTGVRSFDSAKKYAKAACEEEALTEEIHTWFMKSFSREDLDCDGIADEEERSEALLYYSRIEKIRQSIQSKYMELDESYLNKIADDFFHEIYE
;
A
#
# COMPACT_ATOMS: atom_id res chain seq x y z
N MET A 1 11.18 34.63 15.54
CA MET A 1 10.91 33.34 14.87
C MET A 1 10.24 33.64 13.54
N ALA A 2 10.70 33.02 12.45
CA ALA A 2 10.17 33.28 11.10
C ALA A 2 9.23 32.14 10.69
N TRP A 3 8.16 32.47 9.98
CA TRP A 3 7.07 31.57 9.62
C TRP A 3 6.84 31.56 8.13
N CYS A 4 6.51 30.40 7.55
CA CYS A 4 6.08 30.37 6.15
C CYS A 4 4.59 30.73 6.05
N PRO A 5 4.20 31.74 5.25
CA PRO A 5 2.79 32.16 5.14
C PRO A 5 1.90 31.12 4.45
N LYS A 6 2.49 30.15 3.74
CA LYS A 6 1.76 29.14 2.96
C LYS A 6 1.55 27.83 3.72
N CYS A 7 2.62 27.28 4.29
CA CYS A 7 2.58 26.00 5.02
C CYS A 7 2.59 26.15 6.55
N ARG A 8 2.78 27.37 7.08
CA ARG A 8 2.79 27.70 8.51
C ARG A 8 3.89 27.00 9.33
N ASN A 9 4.94 26.51 8.69
CA ASN A 9 6.07 25.92 9.39
C ASN A 9 6.95 27.01 10.05
N GLU A 10 7.49 26.71 11.23
CA GLU A 10 8.33 27.60 12.02
C GLU A 10 9.82 27.39 11.70
N TYR A 11 10.56 28.49 11.58
CA TYR A 11 11.98 28.50 11.25
C TYR A 11 12.80 29.25 12.30
N ARG A 12 14.02 28.74 12.51
CA ARG A 12 15.05 29.39 13.34
C ARG A 12 15.57 30.65 12.66
N GLU A 13 16.08 31.57 13.47
CA GLU A 13 16.60 32.87 13.02
C GLU A 13 17.80 32.69 12.08
N GLY A 14 17.83 33.47 10.99
CA GLY A 14 18.86 33.42 9.95
C GLY A 14 18.48 32.64 8.68
N ILE A 15 17.27 32.05 8.62
CA ILE A 15 16.70 31.44 7.41
C ILE A 15 15.70 32.43 6.81
N GLU A 16 15.88 32.81 5.54
CA GLU A 16 15.07 33.84 4.88
C GLU A 16 14.00 33.25 3.94
N GLU A 17 14.14 31.98 3.53
CA GLU A 17 13.28 31.32 2.55
C GLU A 17 12.82 29.93 3.04
N CYS A 18 11.55 29.59 2.80
CA CYS A 18 10.98 28.28 3.12
C CYS A 18 11.54 27.17 2.22
N ALA A 19 12.04 26.07 2.79
CA ALA A 19 12.64 24.96 2.05
C ALA A 19 11.65 24.19 1.16
N ASP A 20 10.36 24.17 1.52
CA ASP A 20 9.32 23.44 0.77
C ASP A 20 8.52 24.33 -0.17
N CYS A 21 8.28 25.58 0.24
CA CYS A 21 7.40 26.49 -0.50
C CYS A 21 8.16 27.49 -1.37
N HIS A 22 9.48 27.65 -1.15
CA HIS A 22 10.33 28.63 -1.85
C HIS A 22 9.75 30.05 -1.83
N VAL A 23 9.21 30.44 -0.67
CA VAL A 23 8.66 31.78 -0.44
C VAL A 23 9.36 32.42 0.76
N PRO A 24 9.48 33.76 0.77
CA PRO A 24 10.07 34.47 1.90
C PRO A 24 9.28 34.23 3.18
N LEU A 25 10.02 34.05 4.27
CA LEU A 25 9.43 33.85 5.59
C LEU A 25 8.99 35.19 6.20
N VAL A 26 7.87 35.17 6.92
CA VAL A 26 7.27 36.33 7.59
C VAL A 26 7.41 36.20 9.10
N GLU A 27 7.54 37.31 9.82
CA GLU A 27 7.68 37.28 11.28
C GLU A 27 6.38 36.94 12.00
N GLU A 28 5.22 37.24 11.39
CA GLU A 28 3.90 36.99 11.95
C GLU A 28 2.94 36.51 10.86
N LEU A 29 2.13 35.49 11.16
CA LEU A 29 1.18 34.92 10.21
C LEU A 29 -0.03 35.85 10.05
N PRO A 30 -0.56 36.04 8.82
CA PRO A 30 -1.77 36.81 8.63
C PRO A 30 -2.98 36.12 9.32
N PRO A 31 -3.93 36.90 9.88
CA PRO A 31 -5.14 36.35 10.51
C PRO A 31 -5.99 35.60 9.50
N GLU A 32 -6.62 34.50 9.93
CA GLU A 32 -7.51 33.70 9.10
C GLU A 32 -8.74 34.55 8.69
N GLU A 33 -9.02 34.62 7.40
CA GLU A 33 -10.28 35.17 6.91
C GLU A 33 -11.42 34.22 7.33
N GLU A 34 -12.33 34.71 8.18
CA GLU A 34 -13.56 34.02 8.56
C GLU A 34 -14.41 33.83 7.30
N ASP A 35 -14.51 32.57 6.83
CA ASP A 35 -15.42 32.17 5.76
C ASP A 35 -16.86 32.43 6.21
N SER A 36 -17.39 33.57 5.78
CA SER A 36 -18.74 34.02 6.09
C SER A 36 -19.76 33.09 5.43
N GLY A 37 -20.33 32.22 6.26
CA GLY A 37 -21.64 31.58 6.19
C GLY A 37 -22.38 31.49 4.86
N ASN A 38 -22.66 30.26 4.45
CA ASN A 38 -23.94 29.94 3.81
C ASN A 38 -24.56 28.72 4.49
N GLU A 39 -25.61 28.97 5.29
CA GLU A 39 -26.58 27.95 5.70
C GLU A 39 -27.24 27.39 4.44
N PHE A 40 -26.97 26.12 4.10
CA PHE A 40 -27.60 25.43 2.97
C PHE A 40 -28.66 24.45 3.49
N ASP A 41 -29.91 24.89 3.51
CA ASP A 41 -31.13 24.14 3.89
C ASP A 41 -31.72 23.33 2.70
N GLY A 42 -30.90 23.00 1.71
CA GLY A 42 -31.33 22.23 0.52
C GLY A 42 -31.03 20.74 0.70
N GLY A 43 -32.07 19.90 0.71
CA GLY A 43 -31.92 18.44 0.74
C GLY A 43 -31.03 17.94 -0.41
N PHE A 44 -30.23 16.92 -0.10
CA PHE A 44 -29.22 16.31 -0.99
C PHE A 44 -29.74 16.01 -2.42
N GLU A 45 -31.03 15.71 -2.58
CA GLU A 45 -31.67 15.49 -3.89
C GLU A 45 -31.72 16.73 -4.80
N ASP A 46 -31.90 17.94 -4.25
CA ASP A 46 -31.95 19.16 -5.05
C ASP A 46 -30.55 19.61 -5.48
N TRP A 47 -29.55 19.40 -4.62
CA TRP A 47 -28.15 19.64 -4.95
C TRP A 47 -27.63 18.71 -6.05
N VAL A 48 -28.02 17.43 -6.01
CA VAL A 48 -27.68 16.43 -7.03
C VAL A 48 -28.32 16.75 -8.38
N LYS A 49 -29.52 17.35 -8.40
CA LYS A 49 -30.17 17.82 -9.64
C LYS A 49 -29.48 19.04 -10.25
N ALA A 50 -28.98 19.95 -9.42
CA ALA A 50 -28.33 21.18 -9.86
C ALA A 50 -26.90 20.94 -10.40
N HIS A 51 -26.26 19.83 -10.01
CA HIS A 51 -24.89 19.47 -10.40
C HIS A 51 -24.79 18.05 -11.01
N PRO A 52 -25.36 17.81 -12.20
CA PRO A 52 -25.33 16.49 -12.85
C PRO A 52 -23.90 16.00 -13.18
N GLU A 53 -22.94 16.92 -13.31
CA GLU A 53 -21.51 16.63 -13.53
C GLU A 53 -20.85 15.86 -12.39
N MET A 54 -21.36 15.93 -11.15
CA MET A 54 -20.83 15.18 -10.02
C MET A 54 -21.27 13.72 -10.01
N LEU A 55 -22.50 13.43 -10.43
CA LEU A 55 -22.96 12.05 -10.58
C LEU A 55 -22.17 11.31 -11.65
N GLN A 56 -21.81 11.99 -12.72
CA GLN A 56 -20.99 11.40 -13.78
C GLN A 56 -19.56 11.13 -13.28
N LYS A 57 -18.93 12.06 -12.55
CA LYS A 57 -17.64 11.81 -11.89
C LYS A 57 -17.69 10.71 -10.84
N ILE A 58 -18.80 10.57 -10.10
CA ILE A 58 -18.99 9.48 -9.13
C ILE A 58 -19.14 8.12 -9.84
N LYS A 59 -19.86 8.07 -10.97
CA LYS A 59 -19.98 6.85 -11.78
C LYS A 59 -18.66 6.47 -12.45
N GLU A 60 -17.95 7.43 -13.04
CA GLU A 60 -16.63 7.24 -13.65
C GLU A 60 -15.59 6.81 -12.60
N SER A 61 -15.62 7.40 -11.39
CA SER A 61 -14.74 6.97 -10.27
C SER A 61 -15.16 5.66 -9.60
N GLN A 62 -16.41 5.20 -9.77
CA GLN A 62 -16.83 3.85 -9.38
C GLN A 62 -16.47 2.79 -10.44
N GLU A 63 -16.44 3.13 -11.73
CA GLU A 63 -15.93 2.22 -12.78
C GLU A 63 -14.40 2.07 -12.70
N GLU A 64 -13.65 3.13 -12.41
CA GLU A 64 -12.18 3.04 -12.19
C GLU A 64 -11.81 2.26 -10.93
N LYS A 65 -12.60 2.34 -9.85
CA LYS A 65 -12.39 1.52 -8.64
C LYS A 65 -12.71 0.04 -8.82
N ASN A 66 -13.45 -0.34 -9.87
CA ASN A 66 -13.71 -1.73 -10.21
C ASN A 66 -12.65 -2.37 -11.12
N VAL A 67 -11.60 -1.62 -11.51
CA VAL A 67 -10.47 -2.13 -12.31
C VAL A 67 -9.10 -1.85 -11.68
N ALA A 68 -9.00 -0.98 -10.68
CA ALA A 68 -7.74 -0.69 -9.98
C ALA A 68 -7.35 -1.74 -8.91
N GLU A 69 -7.09 -2.98 -9.35
CA GLU A 69 -6.03 -3.80 -8.75
C GLU A 69 -4.97 -4.24 -9.79
N GLU A 70 -5.02 -3.73 -11.03
CA GLU A 70 -3.94 -3.92 -12.02
C GLU A 70 -3.60 -2.58 -12.75
N GLY A 71 -2.42 -2.02 -12.43
CA GLY A 71 -1.47 -1.28 -13.31
C GLY A 71 -1.83 -0.01 -14.11
N THR A 72 -1.39 1.17 -13.61
CA THR A 72 -0.56 2.29 -14.21
C THR A 72 -0.90 2.96 -15.59
N PRO A 73 -0.46 4.22 -15.94
CA PRO A 73 0.72 4.99 -15.47
C PRO A 73 0.62 6.55 -15.32
N GLY A 74 1.66 7.14 -14.68
CA GLY A 74 2.05 8.58 -14.71
C GLY A 74 1.74 9.33 -13.41
N ILE A 75 2.68 9.83 -12.60
CA ILE A 75 3.85 10.67 -12.89
C ILE A 75 4.99 10.33 -11.90
N GLU A 76 6.19 10.16 -12.45
CA GLU A 76 7.54 10.14 -11.85
C GLU A 76 7.64 9.94 -10.32
N ASN A 77 7.70 8.67 -9.88
CA ASN A 77 8.18 8.31 -8.55
C ASN A 77 9.33 7.32 -8.69
N ARG A 78 10.55 7.85 -8.79
CA ARG A 78 11.80 7.10 -8.65
C ARG A 78 12.11 6.80 -7.18
N LYS A 79 11.07 6.55 -6.37
CA LYS A 79 11.23 5.93 -5.06
C LYS A 79 11.46 4.46 -5.35
N LEU A 80 12.59 3.91 -4.90
CA LEU A 80 12.78 2.47 -4.78
C LEU A 80 11.45 1.88 -4.30
N GLN A 81 10.72 1.20 -5.19
CA GLN A 81 9.59 0.41 -4.73
C GLN A 81 10.23 -0.65 -3.84
N VAL A 82 10.00 -0.53 -2.53
CA VAL A 82 10.39 -1.57 -1.58
C VAL A 82 9.76 -2.86 -2.09
N TYR A 83 10.59 -3.81 -2.50
CA TYR A 83 10.11 -5.05 -3.06
C TYR A 83 9.21 -5.72 -2.03
N ARG A 84 7.96 -5.98 -2.42
CA ARG A 84 7.03 -6.75 -1.61
C ARG A 84 6.82 -8.08 -2.31
N SER A 85 7.24 -9.16 -1.67
CA SER A 85 7.09 -10.49 -2.26
C SER A 85 5.62 -10.82 -2.49
N SER A 86 5.33 -11.54 -3.57
CA SER A 86 3.99 -12.04 -3.84
C SER A 86 3.47 -12.97 -2.74
N ALA A 87 4.39 -13.65 -2.02
CA ALA A 87 4.08 -14.43 -0.81
C ALA A 87 3.45 -13.56 0.29
N GLN A 88 4.06 -12.41 0.59
CA GLN A 88 3.55 -11.49 1.60
C GLN A 88 2.20 -10.89 1.17
N ARG A 89 1.99 -10.63 -0.12
CA ARG A 89 0.68 -10.24 -0.66
C ARG A 89 -0.37 -11.34 -0.45
N ALA A 90 -0.04 -12.60 -0.74
CA ALA A 90 -0.97 -13.72 -0.59
C ALA A 90 -1.45 -13.92 0.87
N GLU A 91 -0.57 -13.74 1.85
CA GLU A 91 -0.92 -13.85 3.27
C GLU A 91 -1.86 -12.75 3.74
N GLU A 92 -1.66 -11.52 3.28
CA GLU A 92 -2.49 -10.37 3.65
C GLU A 92 -3.90 -10.44 3.08
N PHE A 93 -4.06 -10.91 1.84
CA PHE A 93 -5.37 -11.16 1.26
C PHE A 93 -6.09 -12.32 1.97
N LYS A 94 -5.36 -13.37 2.35
CA LYS A 94 -5.93 -14.52 3.08
C LYS A 94 -6.42 -14.11 4.46
N SER A 95 -5.64 -13.34 5.21
CA SER A 95 -6.00 -12.90 6.56
C SER A 95 -7.19 -11.92 6.54
N SER A 96 -7.22 -11.00 5.57
CA SER A 96 -8.33 -10.05 5.37
C SER A 96 -9.62 -10.72 4.89
N ALA A 97 -9.51 -11.73 4.01
CA ALA A 97 -10.68 -12.49 3.54
C ALA A 97 -11.31 -13.30 4.68
N TRP A 98 -10.48 -13.93 5.52
CA TRP A 98 -10.96 -14.75 6.64
C TRP A 98 -11.70 -13.95 7.70
N THR A 99 -11.24 -12.73 8.03
CA THR A 99 -11.92 -11.86 8.98
C THR A 99 -13.31 -11.44 8.48
N LEU A 100 -13.42 -11.00 7.22
CA LEU A 100 -14.70 -10.62 6.61
C LEU A 100 -15.68 -11.79 6.53
N LEU A 101 -15.18 -12.98 6.18
CA LEU A 101 -16.01 -14.18 6.06
C LEU A 101 -16.52 -14.65 7.43
N ILE A 102 -15.67 -14.66 8.46
CA ILE A 102 -16.08 -15.02 9.83
C ILE A 102 -17.12 -14.05 10.36
N VAL A 103 -16.87 -12.73 10.26
CA VAL A 103 -17.81 -11.72 10.76
C VAL A 103 -19.13 -11.77 9.99
N GLY A 104 -19.08 -11.97 8.68
CA GLY A 104 -20.26 -12.16 7.83
C GLY A 104 -21.10 -13.37 8.23
N VAL A 105 -20.46 -14.53 8.41
CA VAL A 105 -21.15 -15.78 8.80
C VAL A 105 -21.70 -15.70 10.23
N ALA A 106 -20.92 -15.17 11.18
CA ALA A 106 -21.37 -14.97 12.55
C ALA A 106 -22.57 -13.99 12.61
N GLY A 107 -22.54 -12.93 11.80
CA GLY A 107 -23.64 -11.99 11.66
C GLY A 107 -24.90 -12.62 11.08
N LEU A 108 -24.77 -13.43 10.04
CA LEU A 108 -25.88 -14.20 9.45
C LEU A 108 -26.44 -15.26 10.41
N ALA A 109 -25.60 -15.94 11.17
CA ALA A 109 -26.05 -16.86 12.21
C ALA A 109 -26.81 -16.13 13.32
N THR A 110 -26.30 -14.99 13.78
CA THR A 110 -26.97 -14.12 14.76
C THR A 110 -28.31 -13.62 14.24
N MET A 111 -28.38 -13.26 12.97
CA MET A 111 -29.61 -12.87 12.28
C MET A 111 -30.67 -13.97 12.33
N ILE A 112 -30.28 -15.22 12.05
CA ILE A 112 -31.16 -16.39 12.14
C ILE A 112 -31.63 -16.62 13.60
N LEU A 113 -30.74 -16.46 14.59
CA LEU A 113 -31.08 -16.59 16.01
C LEU A 113 -32.10 -15.53 16.46
N ILE A 114 -32.00 -14.31 15.95
CA ILE A 114 -32.99 -13.24 16.20
C ILE A 114 -34.33 -13.60 15.54
N MET A 115 -34.32 -14.15 14.32
CA MET A 115 -35.53 -14.57 13.62
C MET A 115 -36.24 -15.73 14.35
N LEU A 116 -35.47 -16.65 14.96
CA LEU A 116 -35.97 -17.76 15.79
C LEU A 116 -36.50 -17.30 17.16
N GLY A 117 -36.38 -16.01 17.51
CA GLY A 117 -36.88 -15.47 18.78
C GLY A 117 -36.04 -15.84 20.01
N ILE A 118 -34.81 -16.33 19.82
CA ILE A 118 -33.89 -16.68 20.91
C ILE A 118 -33.35 -15.40 21.57
N ILE A 119 -33.11 -14.35 20.77
CA ILE A 119 -32.70 -13.02 21.25
C ILE A 119 -33.87 -12.05 21.03
N PRO A 120 -34.57 -11.61 22.08
CA PRO A 120 -35.79 -10.81 21.97
C PRO A 120 -35.50 -9.33 21.69
N ILE A 121 -34.99 -9.01 20.50
CA ILE A 121 -34.81 -7.62 20.05
C ILE A 121 -36.14 -7.10 19.47
N HIS A 122 -36.80 -6.24 20.22
CA HIS A 122 -38.09 -5.68 19.82
C HIS A 122 -37.89 -4.44 18.97
N PHE A 123 -37.99 -4.57 17.65
CA PHE A 123 -38.14 -3.44 16.73
C PHE A 123 -39.63 -3.09 16.58
N ALA A 124 -39.94 -1.80 16.40
CA ALA A 124 -41.32 -1.37 16.15
C ALA A 124 -41.88 -2.09 14.91
N ALA A 125 -43.14 -2.55 15.00
CA ALA A 125 -43.74 -3.51 14.03
C ALA A 125 -43.61 -3.07 12.56
N ASN A 126 -43.61 -1.76 12.31
CA ASN A 126 -43.60 -1.18 10.97
C ASN A 126 -42.19 -1.14 10.33
N VAL A 127 -41.11 -1.27 11.12
CA VAL A 127 -39.72 -1.24 10.63
C VAL A 127 -38.99 -2.58 10.75
N LYS A 128 -39.67 -3.60 11.30
CA LYS A 128 -39.09 -4.93 11.57
C LYS A 128 -38.46 -5.55 10.32
N TYR A 129 -39.20 -5.60 9.20
CA TYR A 129 -38.71 -6.19 7.95
C TYR A 129 -37.64 -5.34 7.26
N LEU A 130 -37.73 -4.00 7.36
CA LEU A 130 -36.76 -3.08 6.78
C LEU A 130 -35.41 -3.19 7.49
N SER A 131 -35.40 -3.18 8.82
CA SER A 131 -34.18 -3.35 9.63
C SER A 131 -33.50 -4.70 9.35
N TYR A 132 -34.29 -5.78 9.30
CA TYR A 132 -33.76 -7.09 8.96
C TYR A 132 -33.19 -7.17 7.53
N GLY A 133 -33.87 -6.53 6.57
CA GLY A 133 -33.38 -6.45 5.20
C GLY A 133 -32.01 -5.78 5.12
N VAL A 134 -31.84 -4.63 5.78
CA VAL A 134 -30.57 -3.89 5.77
C VAL A 134 -29.46 -4.69 6.47
N MET A 135 -29.71 -5.23 7.67
CA MET A 135 -28.70 -6.01 8.39
C MET A 135 -28.25 -7.24 7.59
N SER A 136 -29.20 -7.98 7.00
CA SER A 136 -28.89 -9.14 6.17
C SER A 136 -28.14 -8.76 4.90
N ALA A 137 -28.48 -7.64 4.25
CA ALA A 137 -27.82 -7.18 3.04
C ALA A 137 -26.35 -6.81 3.29
N LEU A 138 -26.05 -6.16 4.41
CA LEU A 138 -24.67 -5.82 4.80
C LEU A 138 -23.84 -7.09 5.08
N PHE A 139 -24.38 -8.05 5.83
CA PHE A 139 -23.67 -9.32 6.08
C PHE A 139 -23.48 -10.14 4.80
N ALA A 140 -24.48 -10.18 3.90
CA ALA A 140 -24.36 -10.84 2.61
C ALA A 140 -23.28 -10.19 1.74
N ALA A 141 -23.18 -8.85 1.72
CA ALA A 141 -22.12 -8.14 1.01
C ALA A 141 -20.72 -8.51 1.53
N PHE A 142 -20.54 -8.58 2.86
CA PHE A 142 -19.26 -9.00 3.44
C PHE A 142 -18.88 -10.44 3.06
N ILE A 143 -19.85 -11.36 3.02
CA ILE A 143 -19.58 -12.73 2.56
C ILE A 143 -19.21 -12.76 1.07
N VAL A 144 -19.92 -12.03 0.21
CA VAL A 144 -19.61 -11.98 -1.23
C VAL A 144 -18.21 -11.43 -1.48
N THR A 145 -17.84 -10.33 -0.81
CA THR A 145 -16.49 -9.74 -0.90
C THR A 145 -15.43 -10.67 -0.32
N GLY A 146 -15.70 -11.31 0.82
CA GLY A 146 -14.81 -12.29 1.43
C GLY A 146 -14.54 -13.48 0.51
N VAL A 147 -15.59 -14.06 -0.10
CA VAL A 147 -15.48 -15.19 -1.03
C VAL A 147 -14.71 -14.79 -2.29
N ARG A 148 -14.94 -13.60 -2.85
CA ARG A 148 -14.15 -13.11 -4.00
C ARG A 148 -12.68 -12.89 -3.66
N SER A 149 -12.38 -12.39 -2.46
CA SER A 149 -11.00 -12.18 -2.00
C SER A 149 -10.19 -13.49 -1.88
N PHE A 150 -10.85 -14.61 -1.56
CA PHE A 150 -10.19 -15.92 -1.56
C PHE A 150 -9.71 -16.38 -2.93
N ASP A 151 -10.34 -15.93 -4.02
CA ASP A 151 -9.91 -16.27 -5.38
C ASP A 151 -8.63 -15.51 -5.74
N SER A 152 -8.58 -14.21 -5.43
CA SER A 152 -7.37 -13.40 -5.55
C SER A 152 -6.23 -13.96 -4.70
N ALA A 153 -6.51 -14.39 -3.45
CA ALA A 153 -5.51 -15.01 -2.59
C ALA A 153 -4.90 -16.29 -3.19
N LYS A 154 -5.70 -17.11 -3.90
CA LYS A 154 -5.18 -18.29 -4.61
C LYS A 154 -4.30 -17.92 -5.80
N LYS A 155 -4.67 -16.88 -6.57
CA LYS A 155 -3.84 -16.37 -7.68
C LYS A 155 -2.47 -15.91 -7.18
N TYR A 156 -2.44 -15.14 -6.09
CA TYR A 156 -1.19 -14.67 -5.49
C TYR A 156 -0.37 -15.80 -4.83
N ALA A 157 -1.02 -16.80 -4.23
CA ALA A 157 -0.31 -17.96 -3.67
C ALA A 157 0.41 -18.79 -4.76
N LYS A 158 -0.20 -18.91 -5.95
CA LYS A 158 0.46 -19.59 -7.08
C LYS A 158 1.65 -18.79 -7.60
N ALA A 159 1.48 -17.47 -7.78
CA ALA A 159 2.57 -16.57 -8.18
C ALA A 159 3.73 -16.59 -7.16
N ALA A 160 3.42 -16.66 -5.86
CA ALA A 160 4.41 -16.80 -4.78
C ALA A 160 5.25 -18.06 -4.87
N CYS A 161 4.64 -19.19 -5.21
CA CYS A 161 5.36 -20.44 -5.37
C CYS A 161 6.32 -20.40 -6.58
N GLU A 162 5.91 -19.74 -7.67
CA GLU A 162 6.77 -19.55 -8.86
C GLU A 162 7.95 -18.60 -8.55
N GLU A 163 7.71 -17.50 -7.83
CA GLU A 163 8.77 -16.59 -7.37
C GLU A 163 9.72 -17.25 -6.36
N GLU A 164 9.21 -18.03 -5.40
CA GLU A 164 10.03 -18.73 -4.41
C GLU A 164 10.93 -19.78 -5.07
N ALA A 165 10.40 -20.55 -6.03
CA ALA A 165 11.19 -21.52 -6.79
C ALA A 165 12.32 -20.87 -7.61
N LEU A 166 12.06 -19.72 -8.24
CA LEU A 166 13.08 -18.96 -8.95
C LEU A 166 14.14 -18.40 -7.98
N THR A 167 13.70 -17.88 -6.83
CA THR A 167 14.60 -17.34 -5.80
C THR A 167 15.55 -18.43 -5.29
N GLU A 168 15.03 -19.64 -5.03
CA GLU A 168 15.80 -20.82 -4.62
C GLU A 168 16.79 -21.28 -5.68
N GLU A 169 16.41 -21.25 -6.96
CA GLU A 169 17.32 -21.59 -8.07
C GLU A 169 18.47 -20.59 -8.18
N ILE A 170 18.15 -19.29 -8.09
CA ILE A 170 19.15 -18.21 -8.13
C ILE A 170 20.07 -18.34 -6.91
N HIS A 171 19.52 -18.57 -5.72
CA HIS A 171 20.26 -18.75 -4.47
C HIS A 171 21.22 -19.92 -4.54
N THR A 172 20.71 -21.12 -4.87
CA THR A 172 21.52 -22.33 -4.96
C THR A 172 22.66 -22.18 -5.96
N TRP A 173 22.37 -21.55 -7.11
CA TRP A 173 23.41 -21.27 -8.09
C TRP A 173 24.44 -20.27 -7.57
N PHE A 174 23.99 -19.18 -6.96
CA PHE A 174 24.85 -18.09 -6.50
C PHE A 174 25.79 -18.58 -5.40
N MET A 175 25.26 -19.21 -4.36
CA MET A 175 26.04 -19.76 -3.23
C MET A 175 27.01 -20.88 -3.66
N LYS A 176 26.73 -21.57 -4.77
CA LYS A 176 27.64 -22.56 -5.34
C LYS A 176 28.73 -21.95 -6.23
N SER A 177 28.48 -20.79 -6.82
CA SER A 177 29.33 -20.19 -7.86
C SER A 177 30.23 -19.07 -7.35
N PHE A 178 29.92 -18.47 -6.20
CA PHE A 178 30.65 -17.34 -5.64
C PHE A 178 30.97 -17.57 -4.16
N SER A 179 32.22 -17.30 -3.76
CA SER A 179 32.64 -17.21 -2.36
C SER A 179 32.88 -15.75 -1.93
N ARG A 180 33.13 -15.51 -0.63
CA ARG A 180 33.56 -14.19 -0.11
C ARG A 180 34.74 -13.62 -0.92
N GLU A 181 35.65 -14.49 -1.33
CA GLU A 181 36.89 -14.13 -2.03
C GLU A 181 36.61 -13.66 -3.47
N ASP A 182 35.59 -14.21 -4.13
CA ASP A 182 35.20 -13.80 -5.49
C ASP A 182 34.46 -12.46 -5.52
N LEU A 183 33.80 -12.10 -4.41
CA LEU A 183 32.99 -10.88 -4.29
C LEU A 183 33.75 -9.72 -3.68
N ASP A 184 34.79 -9.97 -2.91
CA ASP A 184 35.68 -8.92 -2.44
C ASP A 184 36.35 -8.22 -3.64
N CYS A 185 36.33 -6.89 -3.62
CA CYS A 185 36.93 -6.07 -4.65
C CYS A 185 38.43 -5.94 -4.36
N ASP A 186 39.26 -6.73 -5.03
CA ASP A 186 40.71 -6.53 -5.11
C ASP A 186 41.01 -5.19 -5.83
N GLY A 187 40.86 -4.06 -5.16
CA GLY A 187 41.09 -2.77 -5.84
C GLY A 187 40.84 -1.46 -5.12
N ILE A 188 40.51 -1.43 -3.82
CA ILE A 188 40.41 -0.14 -3.10
C ILE A 188 41.71 0.06 -2.33
N ALA A 189 42.62 0.78 -2.98
CA ALA A 189 44.02 0.97 -2.56
C ALA A 189 44.22 2.09 -1.52
N ASP A 190 43.17 2.80 -1.09
CA ASP A 190 43.31 3.95 -0.19
C ASP A 190 42.59 3.72 1.15
N GLU A 191 43.36 3.86 2.24
CA GLU A 191 42.91 3.63 3.62
C GLU A 191 41.83 4.62 4.12
N GLU A 192 41.62 5.73 3.41
CA GLU A 192 40.72 6.84 3.80
C GLU A 192 39.28 6.72 3.28
N GLU A 193 39.00 5.91 2.25
CA GLU A 193 37.64 5.66 1.72
C GLU A 193 36.99 4.38 2.27
N ARG A 194 37.55 3.83 3.34
CA ARG A 194 37.07 2.62 4.02
C ARG A 194 35.79 2.86 4.84
N SER A 195 34.87 3.70 4.36
CA SER A 195 33.52 3.74 4.90
C SER A 195 32.88 2.38 4.62
N GLU A 196 32.48 1.66 5.66
CA GLU A 196 31.82 0.36 5.56
C GLU A 196 30.64 0.38 4.56
N ALA A 197 30.00 1.55 4.42
CA ALA A 197 28.93 1.81 3.46
C ALA A 197 29.37 1.74 1.98
N LEU A 198 30.59 2.18 1.63
CA LEU A 198 31.10 2.13 0.25
C LEU A 198 31.48 0.70 -0.14
N LEU A 199 32.08 -0.06 0.78
CA LEU A 199 32.38 -1.47 0.57
C LEU A 199 31.09 -2.28 0.39
N TYR A 200 30.08 -2.05 1.23
CA TYR A 200 28.75 -2.62 1.10
C TYR A 200 28.16 -2.36 -0.30
N TYR A 201 28.14 -1.09 -0.74
CA TYR A 201 27.57 -0.72 -2.04
C TYR A 201 28.27 -1.44 -3.21
N SER A 202 29.61 -1.44 -3.24
CA SER A 202 30.36 -2.10 -4.32
C SER A 202 30.14 -3.62 -4.37
N ARG A 203 30.03 -4.27 -3.21
CA ARG A 203 29.75 -5.71 -3.12
C ARG A 203 28.34 -6.01 -3.61
N ILE A 204 27.34 -5.24 -3.18
CA ILE A 204 25.96 -5.36 -3.64
C ILE A 204 25.86 -5.18 -5.16
N GLU A 205 26.54 -4.18 -5.74
CA GLU A 205 26.57 -3.99 -7.19
C GLU A 205 27.18 -5.19 -7.93
N LYS A 206 28.26 -5.76 -7.39
CA LYS A 206 28.91 -6.95 -7.97
C LYS A 206 28.01 -8.19 -7.90
N ILE A 207 27.27 -8.36 -6.80
CA ILE A 207 26.25 -9.41 -6.65
C ILE A 207 25.13 -9.19 -7.69
N ARG A 208 24.61 -7.96 -7.80
CA ARG A 208 23.57 -7.60 -8.78
C ARG A 208 24.01 -7.90 -10.22
N GLN A 209 25.21 -7.48 -10.61
CA GLN A 209 25.76 -7.74 -11.94
C GLN A 209 25.94 -9.23 -12.20
N SER A 210 26.42 -9.98 -11.20
CA SER A 210 26.59 -11.43 -11.32
C SER A 210 25.27 -12.12 -11.58
N ILE A 211 24.21 -11.76 -10.84
CA ILE A 211 22.86 -12.32 -11.04
C ILE A 211 22.29 -11.89 -12.40
N GLN A 212 22.38 -10.61 -12.77
CA GLN A 212 21.90 -10.11 -14.08
C GLN A 212 22.62 -10.74 -15.27
N SER A 213 23.90 -11.06 -15.15
CA SER A 213 24.67 -11.68 -16.23
C SER A 213 24.13 -13.06 -16.62
N LYS A 214 23.54 -13.78 -15.66
CA LYS A 214 22.96 -15.11 -15.88
C LYS A 214 21.45 -15.07 -16.08
N TYR A 215 20.77 -14.15 -15.40
CA TYR A 215 19.32 -14.00 -15.46
C TYR A 215 18.99 -12.57 -15.92
N MET A 216 18.88 -12.41 -17.24
CA MET A 216 18.86 -11.11 -17.93
C MET A 216 17.53 -10.34 -17.82
N GLU A 217 16.51 -10.92 -17.19
CA GLU A 217 15.14 -10.39 -17.13
C GLU A 217 14.57 -10.35 -15.70
N LEU A 218 15.36 -9.95 -14.71
CA LEU A 218 14.82 -9.70 -13.36
C LEU A 218 14.35 -8.25 -13.22
N ASP A 219 13.21 -8.08 -12.56
CA ASP A 219 12.74 -6.79 -12.09
C ASP A 219 13.78 -6.14 -11.15
N GLU A 220 13.98 -4.82 -11.28
CA GLU A 220 15.05 -4.11 -10.58
C GLU A 220 14.86 -4.10 -9.06
N SER A 221 13.60 -4.05 -8.60
CA SER A 221 13.25 -4.11 -7.18
C SER A 221 13.51 -5.50 -6.60
N TYR A 222 13.13 -6.56 -7.35
CA TYR A 222 13.39 -7.94 -6.98
C TYR A 222 14.90 -8.25 -6.88
N LEU A 223 15.67 -7.82 -7.88
CA LEU A 223 17.12 -7.98 -7.91
C LEU A 223 17.81 -7.26 -6.74
N ASN A 224 17.34 -6.08 -6.36
CA ASN A 224 17.89 -5.34 -5.21
C ASN A 224 17.70 -6.13 -3.92
N LYS A 225 16.50 -6.67 -3.70
CA LYS A 225 16.22 -7.48 -2.51
C LYS A 225 17.09 -8.73 -2.45
N ILE A 226 17.16 -9.50 -3.54
CA ILE A 226 17.94 -10.74 -3.54
C ILE A 226 19.44 -10.45 -3.34
N ALA A 227 19.95 -9.38 -3.94
CA ALA A 227 21.36 -9.00 -3.76
C ALA A 227 21.68 -8.65 -2.31
N ASP A 228 20.77 -7.96 -1.61
CA ASP A 228 20.88 -7.67 -0.19
C ASP A 228 20.81 -8.95 0.66
N ASP A 229 19.82 -9.81 0.41
CA ASP A 229 19.65 -11.10 1.10
C ASP A 229 20.94 -11.95 0.97
N PHE A 230 21.53 -12.04 -0.22
CA PHE A 230 22.75 -12.82 -0.46
C PHE A 230 24.01 -12.18 0.14
N PHE A 231 24.08 -10.85 0.16
CA PHE A 231 25.17 -10.15 0.84
C PHE A 231 25.18 -10.49 2.32
N HIS A 232 24.02 -10.40 2.99
CA HIS A 232 23.90 -10.74 4.41
C HIS A 232 24.30 -12.19 4.66
N GLU A 233 23.82 -13.15 3.86
CA GLU A 233 24.16 -14.57 4.05
C GLU A 233 25.65 -14.88 3.80
N ILE A 234 26.31 -14.15 2.90
CA ILE A 234 27.73 -14.33 2.66
C ILE A 234 28.56 -13.68 3.76
N TYR A 235 28.23 -12.49 4.25
CA TYR A 235 29.11 -11.70 5.12
C TYR A 235 28.78 -11.76 6.62
N GLU A 236 27.58 -12.16 7.02
CA GLU A 236 27.22 -12.50 8.41
C GLU A 236 27.57 -13.96 8.75
#